data_AF-A0A1E3JK54-F1
#
_entry.id   AF-A0A1E3JK54-F1
#
_cell.length_a   1.000
_cell.length_b   1.000
_cell.length_c   1.000
_cell.angle_alpha   90.00
_cell.angle_beta   90.00
_cell.angle_gamma   90.00
#
_symmetry.space_group_name_H-M   'P 1'
#
loop_
_entity.id
_entity.type
_entity.pdbx_description
1 polymer ?
#
loop_
_entity_poly.entity_id
_entity_poly.type
_entity_poly.pdbx_seq_one_letter_code
_entity_poly.pdbx_strand_id
1 'polypeptide(L)' 'MSDNKEQSFNILPHPAKTNNPADLNSEPAEHGGLQGAGANAYNAKGPYVPSKEIAEGLEQPKSREEVSPE' A
#
# COMPACT_ATOMS: atom_id res chain seq x y z
N MET A 1 -49.42 -21.08 26.18
CA MET A 1 -48.03 -21.53 26.35
C MET A 1 -47.26 -20.96 25.18
N SER A 2 -46.54 -19.87 25.38
CA SER A 2 -45.76 -19.24 24.31
C SER A 2 -44.48 -20.05 24.14
N ASP A 3 -44.30 -20.69 22.99
CA ASP A 3 -43.10 -21.46 22.67
C ASP A 3 -41.89 -20.53 22.64
N ASN A 4 -41.15 -20.50 23.75
CA ASN A 4 -39.91 -19.76 23.92
C ASN A 4 -38.76 -20.53 23.24
N LYS A 5 -38.79 -20.60 21.90
CA LYS A 5 -37.67 -21.15 21.13
C LYS A 5 -36.67 -20.03 20.87
N GLU A 6 -35.51 -20.16 21.50
CA GLU A 6 -34.37 -19.27 21.27
C GLU A 6 -33.94 -19.32 19.79
N GLN A 7 -33.59 -18.16 19.25
CA GLN A 7 -33.16 -18.04 17.86
C GLN A 7 -31.77 -18.66 17.71
N SER A 8 -31.67 -19.72 16.91
CA SER A 8 -30.41 -20.41 16.61
C SER A 8 -29.84 -19.94 15.27
N PHE A 9 -28.53 -19.71 15.24
CA PHE A 9 -27.79 -19.32 14.03
C PHE A 9 -26.70 -20.36 13.76
N ASN A 10 -26.53 -20.74 12.50
CA ASN A 10 -25.44 -21.60 12.07
C ASN A 10 -24.29 -20.75 11.52
N ILE A 11 -23.07 -21.08 11.95
CA ILE A 11 -21.86 -20.53 11.35
C ILE A 11 -21.47 -21.37 10.13
N LEU A 12 -21.14 -20.70 9.03
CA LEU A 12 -20.46 -21.36 7.92
C LEU A 12 -18.96 -21.46 8.25
N PRO A 13 -18.25 -22.47 7.71
CA PRO A 13 -16.79 -22.49 7.76
C PRO A 13 -16.21 -21.19 7.23
N HIS A 14 -15.15 -20.71 7.86
CA HIS A 14 -14.43 -19.53 7.39
C HIS A 14 -13.85 -19.84 6.00
N PRO A 15 -14.00 -18.92 5.02
CA PRO A 15 -13.56 -19.15 3.64
C PRO A 15 -12.04 -19.34 3.54
N ALA A 16 -11.27 -18.66 4.40
CA ALA A 16 -9.83 -18.81 4.50
C ALA A 16 -9.47 -20.05 5.33
N LYS A 17 -8.85 -21.05 4.68
CA LYS A 17 -8.39 -22.27 5.35
C LYS A 17 -7.01 -22.11 6.00
N THR A 18 -6.33 -21.00 5.73
CA THR A 18 -4.99 -20.68 6.27
C THR A 18 -4.93 -19.24 6.78
N ASN A 19 -3.90 -18.91 7.59
CA ASN A 19 -3.62 -17.54 8.03
C ASN A 19 -2.94 -16.73 6.90
N ASN A 20 -3.43 -16.85 5.67
CA ASN A 20 -2.94 -16.12 4.52
C ASN A 20 -4.05 -15.16 4.06
N PRO A 21 -3.82 -13.83 4.11
CA PRO A 21 -4.82 -12.85 3.67
C PRO A 21 -5.17 -12.97 2.18
N ALA A 22 -4.37 -13.66 1.38
CA ALA A 22 -4.66 -13.95 -0.02
C ALA A 22 -5.83 -14.94 -0.23
N ASP A 23 -6.15 -15.78 0.77
CA ASP A 23 -7.20 -16.80 0.64
C ASP A 23 -8.62 -16.20 0.60
N LEU A 24 -8.77 -14.92 0.92
CA LEU A 24 -10.06 -14.19 0.85
C LEU A 24 -10.30 -13.54 -0.51
N ASN A 25 -9.24 -13.30 -1.29
CA ASN A 25 -9.29 -12.61 -2.59
C ASN A 25 -8.97 -13.61 -3.71
N SER A 26 -9.89 -14.55 -3.95
CA SER A 26 -9.77 -15.59 -4.98
C SER A 26 -9.97 -15.07 -6.42
N GLU A 27 -9.75 -13.78 -6.70
CA GLU A 27 -9.80 -13.26 -8.07
C GLU A 27 -8.37 -13.07 -8.62
N PRO A 28 -8.08 -13.61 -9.82
CA PRO A 28 -6.75 -13.57 -10.38
C PRO A 28 -6.41 -12.14 -10.81
N ALA A 29 -5.42 -11.55 -10.14
CA ALA A 29 -4.35 -10.71 -10.70
C ALA A 29 -4.66 -9.61 -11.75
N GLU A 30 -5.91 -9.17 -11.95
CA GLU A 30 -6.23 -8.18 -13.01
C GLU A 30 -6.47 -6.76 -12.50
N HIS A 31 -6.68 -6.55 -11.20
CA HIS A 31 -6.93 -5.22 -10.65
C HIS A 31 -5.96 -4.86 -9.52
N GLY A 32 -5.32 -3.69 -9.68
CA GLY A 32 -4.22 -3.21 -8.86
C GLY A 32 -4.48 -3.13 -7.36
N GLY A 33 -3.40 -3.28 -6.61
CA GLY A 33 -3.31 -3.30 -5.15
C GLY A 33 -1.91 -3.78 -4.76
N LEU A 34 -1.59 -3.87 -3.45
CA LEU A 34 -0.26 -4.33 -2.98
C LEU A 34 0.13 -5.74 -3.49
N GLN A 35 -0.84 -6.53 -3.95
CA GLN A 35 -0.65 -7.87 -4.52
C GLN A 35 -0.64 -7.90 -6.06
N GLY A 36 -1.15 -6.86 -6.72
CA GLY A 36 -1.14 -6.75 -8.18
C GLY A 36 0.22 -6.22 -8.63
N ALA A 37 0.99 -7.07 -9.32
CA ALA A 37 2.29 -6.79 -9.96
C ALA A 37 2.85 -5.39 -9.64
N GLY A 38 3.48 -5.30 -8.46
CA GLY A 38 3.82 -4.05 -7.84
C GLY A 38 4.75 -3.19 -8.69
N ALA A 39 4.79 -1.89 -8.34
CA ALA A 39 6.00 -1.11 -8.50
C ALA A 39 7.10 -1.85 -7.72
N ASN A 40 7.81 -2.76 -8.40
CA ASN A 40 8.91 -3.50 -7.81
C ASN A 40 9.91 -2.46 -7.29
N ALA A 41 10.18 -2.46 -5.98
CA ALA A 41 11.15 -1.53 -5.38
C ALA A 41 12.51 -1.56 -6.10
N TYR A 42 12.83 -2.70 -6.73
CA TYR A 42 14.05 -2.94 -7.50
C TYR A 42 13.99 -2.51 -8.98
N ASN A 43 12.80 -2.19 -9.53
CA ASN A 43 12.61 -1.68 -10.90
C ASN A 43 12.20 -0.20 -10.93
N ALA A 44 12.29 0.50 -9.80
CA ALA A 44 12.08 1.94 -9.77
C ALA A 44 13.17 2.65 -10.58
N LYS A 45 12.79 3.67 -11.36
CA LYS A 45 13.79 4.52 -12.02
C LYS A 45 14.69 5.13 -10.93
N GLY A 46 15.99 5.22 -11.23
CA GLY A 46 16.94 5.89 -10.35
C GLY A 46 16.56 7.37 -10.11
N PRO A 47 17.25 8.05 -9.18
CA PRO A 47 16.99 9.46 -8.89
C PRO A 47 17.07 10.29 -10.17
N TYR A 48 16.08 11.16 -10.37
CA TYR A 48 16.05 12.06 -11.51
C TYR A 48 17.18 13.09 -11.39
N VAL A 49 18.01 13.19 -12.43
CA VAL A 49 19.04 14.23 -12.57
C VAL A 49 18.47 15.32 -13.49
N PRO A 50 18.22 16.55 -12.98
CA PRO A 50 17.66 17.64 -13.79
C PRO A 50 18.58 18.06 -14.95
N SER A 51 17.99 18.59 -16.04
CA SER A 51 18.74 19.25 -17.11
C SER A 51 19.28 20.61 -16.63
N LYS A 52 20.20 21.21 -17.39
CA LYS A 52 20.83 22.50 -17.02
C LYS A 52 19.82 23.62 -16.85
N GLU A 53 18.84 23.68 -17.76
CA GLU A 53 17.78 24.70 -17.76
C GLU A 53 16.92 24.61 -16.49
N ILE A 54 16.65 23.38 -16.01
CA ILE A 54 15.89 23.15 -14.79
C ILE A 54 16.75 23.48 -13.58
N ALA A 55 18.01 23.05 -13.56
CA ALA A 55 18.92 23.27 -12.45
C ALA A 55 19.20 24.76 -12.19
N GLU A 56 19.32 25.57 -13.24
CA GLU A 56 19.56 27.02 -13.13
C GLU A 56 18.35 27.80 -12.61
N GLY A 57 17.13 27.27 -12.79
CA GLY A 57 15.90 27.87 -12.28
C GLY A 57 15.57 27.53 -10.82
N LEU A 58 16.32 26.62 -10.20
CA LEU A 58 16.14 26.25 -8.80
C LEU A 58 16.84 27.25 -7.87
N GLU A 59 16.28 27.43 -6.67
CA GLU A 59 16.93 28.22 -5.62
C GLU A 59 18.25 27.56 -5.19
N GLN A 60 19.23 28.40 -4.82
CA GLN A 60 20.50 27.88 -4.32
C GLN A 60 20.30 27.26 -2.94
N PRO A 61 20.97 26.13 -2.65
CA PRO A 61 20.90 25.52 -1.33
C PRO A 61 21.42 26.50 -0.29
N LYS A 62 20.70 26.58 0.83
CA LYS A 62 21.11 27.39 1.99
C LYS A 62 22.51 27.01 2.47
N SER A 63 23.25 27.99 2.96
CA SER A 63 24.55 27.74 3.59
C SER A 63 24.41 26.91 4.88
N ARG A 64 25.49 26.28 5.34
CA ARG A 64 25.46 25.44 6.55
C ARG A 64 25.03 26.24 7.78
N GLU A 65 25.46 27.49 7.83
CA GLU A 65 25.18 28.47 8.87
C GLU A 65 23.69 28.86 8.86
N GLU A 66 23.06 28.95 7.68
CA GLU A 66 21.63 29.23 7.52
C GLU A 66 20.71 28.03 7.81
N VAL A 67 21.24 26.81 7.77
CA VAL A 67 20.50 25.56 8.02
C VAL A 67 20.54 25.15 9.50
N SER A 68 21.49 25.67 10.28
CA SER A 68 21.60 25.31 11.68
C SER A 68 20.47 25.99 12.49
N PRO A 69 19.56 25.23 13.12
CA PRO A 69 18.66 25.82 14.10
C PRO A 69 19.51 26.27 15.30
N GLU A 70 19.36 27.52 15.73
CA GLU A 70 19.81 27.96 17.06
C GLU A 70 19.27 27.04 18.17
#